data_AF-A0A2H9RMG1-F1
#
_entry.id   AF-A0A2H9RMG1-F1
#
_cell.length_a   1.000
_cell.length_b   1.000
_cell.length_c   1.000
_cell.angle_alpha   90.00
_cell.angle_beta   90.00
_cell.angle_gamma   90.00
#
_symmetry.space_group_name_H-M   'P 1'
#
loop_
_entity.id
_entity.type
_entity.pdbx_description
1 polymer ?
#
loop_
_entity_poly.entity_id
_entity_poly.type
_entity_poly.pdbx_seq_one_letter_code
_entity_poly.pdbx_strand_id
1 'polypeptide(L)'
;METGYLVGSFSNSSWRDFYLENVKTLALNDPRTHEQSSIKRLNDEDFGENGTKSNVVILHRNQGKSLGTTSYAEVGDKRARGGAIITTDLNTEKDSLLEENSSYNFNSDEESVQFINSKEKIKSVYKAIKKKNIDLRPRNILFTGDIAEMSDFMDQVSRTRKVKIKNDSRALEKLISNVDLIVANFEKNSGYNKEGVFFMGLGNALKIPVVSVDSNRVLYPPLTGLAKKTFTGENRLENLYDFIQNPKKFDLTPETLTQIKIAKKMSKENLFYNPSKTSTTNECKNIYFSGSSNEINYLKENLNSSKVIQSYFNNSTDLVVAKFNRDVYENFETLKSLYNAYQNKVPVLLLIENETIDRKIARLSRRPLAGTGMLEPAKEYLNNLKSQHINDEALVYYNIMEKFNN
;
A
#
# COMPACT_ATOMS: atom_id res chain seq x y z
N MET A 1 30.68 -5.47 -5.28
CA MET A 1 29.82 -5.90 -6.39
C MET A 1 28.66 -4.94 -6.48
N GLU A 2 28.32 -4.43 -7.67
CA GLU A 2 27.12 -3.59 -7.83
C GLU A 2 25.86 -4.44 -7.70
N THR A 3 24.78 -3.82 -7.22
CA THR A 3 23.48 -4.45 -7.01
C THR A 3 22.50 -4.01 -8.10
N GLY A 4 21.73 -4.96 -8.62
CA GLY A 4 20.68 -4.72 -9.61
C GLY A 4 19.31 -5.13 -9.08
N TYR A 5 18.25 -4.44 -9.47
CA TYR A 5 16.88 -4.79 -9.10
C TYR A 5 16.04 -5.10 -10.35
N LEU A 6 15.29 -6.20 -10.32
CA LEU A 6 14.50 -6.70 -11.45
C LEU A 6 13.08 -6.12 -11.44
N VAL A 7 12.72 -5.32 -12.44
CA VAL A 7 11.40 -4.68 -12.60
C VAL A 7 10.62 -5.30 -13.75
N GLY A 8 9.38 -5.71 -13.51
CA GLY A 8 8.50 -6.17 -14.59
C GLY A 8 7.30 -6.97 -14.09
N SER A 9 6.50 -7.52 -15.01
CA SER A 9 5.32 -8.30 -14.65
C SER A 9 5.67 -9.62 -13.95
N PHE A 10 4.91 -10.00 -12.92
CA PHE A 10 4.97 -11.34 -12.29
C PHE A 10 4.23 -12.42 -13.08
N SER A 11 3.39 -12.04 -14.05
CA SER A 11 2.55 -12.98 -14.81
C SER A 11 3.33 -13.96 -15.69
N ASN A 12 4.60 -13.65 -15.97
CA ASN A 12 5.54 -14.51 -16.65
C ASN A 12 6.92 -14.24 -16.04
N SER A 13 7.41 -15.13 -15.16
CA SER A 13 8.66 -14.91 -14.42
C SER A 13 9.89 -15.52 -15.08
N SER A 14 9.76 -16.24 -16.20
CA SER A 14 10.88 -16.93 -16.84
C SER A 14 12.01 -15.98 -17.26
N TRP A 15 11.67 -14.74 -17.63
CA TRP A 15 12.68 -13.71 -17.89
C TRP A 15 13.50 -13.40 -16.64
N ARG A 16 12.90 -13.34 -15.44
CA ARG A 16 13.67 -13.09 -14.20
C ARG A 16 14.66 -14.21 -13.96
N ASP A 17 14.21 -15.45 -14.11
CA ASP A 17 15.05 -16.63 -13.96
C ASP A 17 16.22 -16.57 -14.96
N PHE A 18 15.96 -16.17 -16.21
CA PHE A 18 17.01 -15.93 -17.20
C PHE A 18 18.04 -14.89 -16.75
N TYR A 19 17.64 -13.71 -16.26
CA TYR A 19 18.60 -12.72 -15.75
C TYR A 19 19.36 -13.23 -14.52
N LEU A 20 18.68 -13.89 -13.56
CA LEU A 20 19.30 -14.45 -12.36
C LEU A 20 20.36 -15.51 -12.69
N GLU A 21 20.10 -16.33 -13.71
CA GLU A 21 21.01 -17.38 -14.15
C GLU A 21 22.18 -16.83 -14.99
N ASN A 22 21.98 -15.78 -15.79
CA ASN A 22 22.94 -15.36 -16.80
C ASN A 22 23.71 -14.07 -16.45
N VAL A 23 23.21 -13.21 -15.56
CA VAL A 23 23.97 -12.05 -15.06
C VAL A 23 24.94 -12.49 -13.97
N LYS A 24 26.24 -12.22 -14.17
CA LYS A 24 27.32 -12.60 -13.25
C LYS A 24 28.02 -11.41 -12.59
N THR A 25 27.87 -10.22 -13.17
CA THR A 25 28.56 -9.00 -12.71
C THR A 25 27.78 -8.20 -11.67
N LEU A 26 26.47 -8.46 -11.52
CA LEU A 26 25.59 -7.80 -10.55
C LEU A 26 25.03 -8.80 -9.53
N ALA A 27 24.94 -8.38 -8.28
CA ALA A 27 24.11 -9.04 -7.29
C ALA A 27 22.65 -8.63 -7.53
N LEU A 28 21.87 -9.51 -8.15
CA LEU A 28 20.48 -9.22 -8.50
C LEU A 28 19.54 -9.46 -7.31
N ASN A 29 18.73 -8.45 -7.01
CA ASN A 29 17.60 -8.54 -6.10
C ASN A 29 16.35 -8.93 -6.90
N ASP A 30 15.70 -10.02 -6.47
CA ASP A 30 14.45 -10.54 -7.04
C ASP A 30 13.26 -10.16 -6.13
N PRO A 31 12.31 -9.35 -6.63
CA PRO A 31 11.10 -8.98 -5.88
C PRO A 31 10.25 -10.16 -5.41
N ARG A 32 10.38 -11.35 -6.02
CA ARG A 32 9.67 -12.56 -5.58
C ARG A 32 10.11 -13.03 -4.18
N THR A 33 11.28 -12.61 -3.73
CA THR A 33 11.85 -13.00 -2.43
C THR A 33 11.51 -12.04 -1.30
N HIS A 34 10.84 -10.93 -1.60
CA HIS A 34 10.46 -9.91 -0.62
C HIS A 34 9.27 -10.33 0.25
N GLU A 35 9.20 -9.82 1.47
CA GLU A 35 8.14 -10.17 2.40
C GLU A 35 6.81 -9.53 1.99
N GLN A 36 5.89 -10.35 1.48
CA GLN A 36 4.56 -9.90 1.07
C GLN A 36 3.55 -9.81 2.23
N SER A 37 4.01 -9.50 3.45
CA SER A 37 3.15 -9.47 4.64
C SER A 37 2.19 -8.29 4.68
N SER A 38 2.48 -7.21 3.93
CA SER A 38 1.53 -6.13 3.64
C SER A 38 1.93 -5.30 2.42
N ILE A 39 0.98 -4.60 1.81
CA ILE A 39 1.26 -3.69 0.68
C ILE A 39 2.17 -2.51 1.03
N LYS A 40 2.14 -2.01 2.27
CA LYS A 40 3.07 -0.96 2.67
C LYS A 40 4.49 -1.52 2.76
N ARG A 41 4.65 -2.69 3.38
CA ARG A 41 5.94 -3.34 3.51
C ARG A 41 6.50 -3.77 2.16
N LEU A 42 5.68 -4.34 1.29
CA LEU A 42 6.03 -4.63 -0.10
C LEU A 42 6.54 -3.37 -0.82
N ASN A 43 5.81 -2.25 -0.72
CA ASN A 43 6.28 -1.00 -1.32
C ASN A 43 7.56 -0.47 -0.65
N ASP A 44 7.68 -0.54 0.68
CA ASP A 44 8.86 -0.04 1.38
C ASP A 44 10.11 -0.90 1.07
N GLU A 45 9.95 -2.21 0.95
CA GLU A 45 10.99 -3.16 0.54
C GLU A 45 11.33 -2.99 -0.95
N ASP A 46 10.36 -3.02 -1.85
CA ASP A 46 10.57 -2.87 -3.30
C ASP A 46 11.24 -1.51 -3.61
N PHE A 47 10.73 -0.40 -3.07
CA PHE A 47 11.33 0.93 -3.30
C PHE A 47 12.62 1.14 -2.51
N GLY A 48 12.80 0.46 -1.38
CA GLY A 48 14.05 0.47 -0.62
C GLY A 48 15.18 -0.27 -1.37
N GLU A 49 14.86 -1.44 -1.89
CA GLU A 49 15.78 -2.29 -2.65
C GLU A 49 16.08 -1.69 -4.03
N ASN A 50 15.05 -1.29 -4.78
CA ASN A 50 15.18 -0.60 -6.06
C ASN A 50 15.91 0.76 -5.92
N GLY A 51 15.38 1.61 -5.05
CA GLY A 51 15.72 3.01 -4.98
C GLY A 51 17.03 3.26 -4.25
N THR A 52 17.15 2.74 -3.02
CA THR A 52 18.29 3.04 -2.15
C THR A 52 19.43 2.04 -2.19
N LYS A 53 19.14 0.74 -2.35
CA LYS A 53 20.17 -0.31 -2.21
C LYS A 53 20.75 -0.78 -3.54
N SER A 54 19.99 -0.69 -4.62
CA SER A 54 20.44 -1.05 -5.96
C SER A 54 21.10 0.13 -6.66
N ASN A 55 22.10 -0.11 -7.51
CA ASN A 55 22.69 0.92 -8.38
C ASN A 55 22.02 0.92 -9.77
N VAL A 56 21.54 -0.25 -10.18
CA VAL A 56 20.96 -0.52 -11.49
C VAL A 56 19.54 -1.05 -11.32
N VAL A 57 18.62 -0.61 -12.17
CA VAL A 57 17.33 -1.28 -12.40
C VAL A 57 17.39 -1.95 -13.76
N ILE A 58 16.96 -3.21 -13.81
CA ILE A 58 16.75 -3.95 -15.04
C ILE A 58 15.26 -4.12 -15.20
N LEU A 59 14.69 -3.43 -16.17
CA LEU A 59 13.28 -3.46 -16.50
C LEU A 59 13.05 -4.36 -17.71
N HIS A 60 12.05 -5.24 -17.61
CA HIS A 60 11.68 -6.14 -18.70
C HIS A 60 10.19 -6.00 -19.05
N ARG A 61 9.93 -5.76 -20.34
CA ARG A 61 8.59 -5.70 -20.92
C ARG A 61 8.43 -6.77 -22.00
N ASN A 62 7.59 -7.76 -21.70
CA ASN A 62 7.25 -8.85 -22.62
C ASN A 62 6.56 -8.33 -23.91
N GLN A 63 6.75 -9.06 -25.01
CA GLN A 63 6.08 -8.81 -26.27
C GLN A 63 4.55 -8.90 -26.12
N GLY A 64 3.84 -7.92 -26.66
CA GLY A 64 2.38 -7.79 -26.59
C GLY A 64 1.83 -7.51 -25.19
N LYS A 65 2.67 -7.18 -24.20
CA LYS A 65 2.25 -6.95 -22.82
C LYS A 65 2.62 -5.54 -22.34
N SER A 66 1.78 -4.99 -21.47
CA SER A 66 2.13 -3.83 -20.65
C SER A 66 3.00 -4.26 -19.46
N LEU A 67 3.71 -3.30 -18.88
CA LEU A 67 4.32 -3.47 -17.57
C LEU A 67 3.27 -3.55 -16.47
N GLY A 68 3.68 -4.08 -15.31
CA GLY A 68 2.89 -3.93 -14.10
C GLY A 68 2.76 -2.45 -13.73
N THR A 69 1.61 -2.06 -13.17
CA THR A 69 1.33 -0.67 -12.80
C THR A 69 2.45 -0.05 -11.95
N THR A 70 2.95 -0.77 -10.95
CA THR A 70 4.03 -0.30 -10.06
C THR A 70 5.39 -0.12 -10.76
N SER A 71 5.63 -0.81 -11.87
CA SER A 71 6.91 -0.75 -12.59
C SER A 71 7.24 0.65 -13.10
N TYR A 72 6.24 1.43 -13.50
CA TYR A 72 6.46 2.82 -13.89
C TYR A 72 6.87 3.70 -12.70
N ALA A 73 6.33 3.45 -11.50
CA ALA A 73 6.74 4.16 -10.28
C ALA A 73 8.15 3.76 -9.86
N GLU A 74 8.51 2.48 -10.01
CA GLU A 74 9.86 1.97 -9.78
C GLU A 74 10.90 2.66 -10.68
N VAL A 75 10.59 2.85 -11.97
CA VAL A 75 11.41 3.63 -12.91
C VAL A 75 11.50 5.09 -12.49
N GLY A 76 10.38 5.70 -12.10
CA GLY A 76 10.32 7.08 -11.62
C GLY A 76 11.20 7.32 -10.39
N ASP A 77 11.11 6.44 -9.39
CA ASP A 77 11.96 6.52 -8.19
C ASP A 77 13.44 6.42 -8.55
N LYS A 78 13.80 5.44 -9.39
CA LYS A 78 15.18 5.24 -9.83
C LYS A 78 15.73 6.44 -10.61
N ARG A 79 14.90 6.99 -11.50
CA ARG A 79 15.24 8.15 -12.32
C ARG A 79 15.50 9.39 -11.47
N ALA A 80 14.72 9.63 -10.41
CA ALA A 80 14.97 10.73 -9.48
C ALA A 80 16.31 10.60 -8.77
N ARG A 81 16.71 9.37 -8.42
CA ARG A 81 17.97 9.12 -7.70
C ARG A 81 19.20 9.11 -8.60
N GLY A 82 19.02 9.25 -9.93
CA GLY A 82 20.12 9.19 -10.88
C GLY A 82 20.73 7.80 -11.01
N GLY A 83 19.95 6.75 -10.72
CA GLY A 83 20.37 5.37 -10.93
C GLY A 83 20.38 4.99 -12.40
N ALA A 84 21.14 3.96 -12.76
CA ALA A 84 21.11 3.42 -14.12
C ALA A 84 19.82 2.62 -14.33
N ILE A 85 19.17 2.80 -15.47
CA ILE A 85 17.96 2.08 -15.85
C ILE A 85 18.25 1.38 -17.16
N ILE A 86 18.24 0.06 -17.15
CA ILE A 86 18.38 -0.80 -18.32
C ILE A 86 17.00 -1.32 -18.65
N THR A 87 16.52 -1.06 -19.87
CA THR A 87 15.22 -1.52 -20.33
C THR A 87 15.41 -2.53 -21.44
N THR A 88 14.76 -3.68 -21.29
CA THR A 88 14.55 -4.64 -22.37
C THR A 88 13.06 -4.62 -22.72
N ASP A 89 12.72 -4.03 -23.86
CA ASP A 89 11.35 -3.96 -24.36
C ASP A 89 11.23 -4.82 -25.63
N LEU A 90 10.56 -5.96 -25.53
CA LEU A 90 10.42 -6.91 -26.63
C LEU A 90 9.30 -6.51 -27.63
N ASN A 91 8.61 -5.40 -27.40
CA ASN A 91 7.60 -4.89 -28.33
C ASN A 91 8.24 -4.23 -29.55
N THR A 92 7.56 -4.32 -30.70
CA THR A 92 7.93 -3.55 -31.90
C THR A 92 7.74 -2.05 -31.66
N GLU A 93 6.61 -1.67 -31.06
CA GLU A 93 6.36 -0.30 -30.62
C GLU A 93 6.88 -0.11 -29.20
N LYS A 94 7.90 0.75 -29.07
CA LYS A 94 8.56 1.03 -27.80
C LYS A 94 7.72 1.96 -26.94
N ASP A 95 7.79 1.75 -25.62
CA ASP A 95 7.16 2.69 -24.69
C ASP A 95 8.01 3.97 -24.59
N SER A 96 7.50 5.07 -25.15
CA SER A 96 8.18 6.37 -25.16
C SER A 96 8.61 6.86 -23.78
N LEU A 97 7.82 6.58 -22.73
CA LEU A 97 8.15 6.99 -21.36
C LEU A 97 9.38 6.21 -20.86
N LEU A 98 9.52 4.95 -21.23
CA LEU A 98 10.69 4.14 -20.90
C LEU A 98 11.90 4.58 -21.72
N GLU A 99 11.73 4.83 -23.02
CA GLU A 99 12.82 5.30 -23.89
C GLU A 99 13.41 6.62 -23.37
N GLU A 100 12.56 7.57 -22.99
CA GLU A 100 12.95 8.88 -22.45
C GLU A 100 13.73 8.81 -21.13
N ASN A 101 13.50 7.75 -20.34
CA ASN A 101 14.00 7.65 -18.96
C ASN A 101 14.97 6.49 -18.73
N SER A 102 15.29 5.70 -19.75
CA SER A 102 16.26 4.61 -19.67
C SER A 102 17.67 5.08 -20.00
N SER A 103 18.66 4.57 -19.27
CA SER A 103 20.07 4.78 -19.60
C SER A 103 20.50 3.94 -20.80
N TYR A 104 19.93 2.74 -20.92
CA TYR A 104 20.21 1.78 -21.97
C TYR A 104 18.91 1.06 -22.36
N ASN A 105 18.68 0.86 -23.66
CA ASN A 105 17.52 0.18 -24.20
C ASN A 105 17.98 -0.98 -25.10
N PHE A 106 17.35 -2.14 -24.93
CA PHE A 106 17.65 -3.38 -25.66
C PHE A 106 16.38 -4.00 -26.22
N ASN A 107 16.54 -4.74 -27.31
CA ASN A 107 15.44 -5.42 -28.00
C ASN A 107 15.36 -6.92 -27.68
N SER A 108 16.34 -7.46 -26.96
CA SER A 108 16.37 -8.85 -26.50
C SER A 108 17.04 -8.95 -25.13
N ASP A 109 16.72 -10.04 -24.42
CA ASP A 109 17.31 -10.31 -23.10
C ASP A 109 18.79 -10.67 -23.22
N GLU A 110 19.19 -11.37 -24.28
CA GLU A 110 20.57 -11.76 -24.55
C GLU A 110 21.49 -10.55 -24.73
N GLU A 111 21.04 -9.54 -25.51
CA GLU A 111 21.80 -8.29 -25.71
C GLU A 111 21.99 -7.54 -24.39
N SER A 112 20.93 -7.46 -23.58
CA SER A 112 20.94 -6.80 -22.27
C SER A 112 21.91 -7.49 -21.30
N VAL A 113 21.83 -8.83 -21.19
CA VAL A 113 22.73 -9.62 -20.35
C VAL A 113 24.18 -9.54 -20.83
N GLN A 114 24.43 -9.64 -22.13
CA GLN A 114 25.78 -9.50 -22.69
C GLN A 114 26.36 -8.13 -22.35
N PHE A 115 25.56 -7.06 -22.50
CA PHE A 115 25.97 -5.73 -22.10
C PHE A 115 26.31 -5.66 -20.60
N ILE A 116 25.42 -6.12 -19.72
CA ILE A 116 25.62 -6.10 -18.26
C ILE A 116 26.91 -6.83 -17.86
N ASN A 117 27.15 -8.02 -18.43
CA ASN A 117 28.33 -8.81 -18.12
C ASN A 117 29.63 -8.23 -18.72
N SER A 118 29.54 -7.44 -19.79
CA SER A 118 30.69 -6.76 -20.40
C SER A 118 31.19 -5.53 -19.63
N LYS A 119 30.42 -5.05 -18.64
CA LYS A 119 30.73 -3.83 -17.89
C LYS A 119 31.26 -4.15 -16.50
N GLU A 120 32.38 -3.54 -16.15
CA GLU A 120 32.86 -3.48 -14.76
C GLU A 120 31.95 -2.60 -13.89
N LYS A 121 31.42 -1.52 -14.47
CA LYS A 121 30.52 -0.58 -13.81
C LYS A 121 29.48 -0.01 -14.76
N ILE A 122 28.21 -0.02 -14.35
CA ILE A 122 27.11 0.52 -15.15
C ILE A 122 26.77 1.94 -14.65
N LYS A 123 26.95 2.93 -15.52
CA LYS A 123 26.73 4.34 -15.18
C LYS A 123 25.38 4.83 -15.70
N SER A 124 24.65 5.59 -14.89
CA SER A 124 23.47 6.30 -15.36
C SER A 124 23.87 7.43 -16.31
N VAL A 125 23.06 7.67 -17.34
CA VAL A 125 23.15 8.90 -18.16
C VAL A 125 22.52 10.09 -17.45
N TYR A 126 21.82 9.87 -16.33
CA TYR A 126 21.12 10.89 -15.58
C TYR A 126 21.80 11.20 -14.25
N LYS A 127 21.72 12.48 -13.85
CA LYS A 127 22.12 12.90 -12.50
C LYS A 127 20.94 12.77 -11.54
N ALA A 128 21.27 12.53 -10.27
CA ALA A 128 20.31 12.57 -9.18
C ALA A 128 19.69 13.96 -9.09
N ILE A 129 18.37 14.00 -9.03
CA ILE A 129 17.60 15.24 -8.90
C ILE A 129 17.64 15.70 -7.45
N LYS A 130 18.03 16.95 -7.23
CA LYS A 130 18.05 17.56 -5.91
C LYS A 130 16.77 18.34 -5.68
N LYS A 131 16.04 18.01 -4.62
CA LYS A 131 14.83 18.74 -4.21
C LYS A 131 15.17 19.77 -3.14
N LYS A 132 14.71 21.02 -3.35
CA LYS A 132 14.70 22.05 -2.30
C LYS A 132 13.57 21.79 -1.30
N ASN A 133 13.75 22.19 -0.04
CA ASN A 133 12.82 22.02 1.08
C ASN A 133 11.35 22.06 0.67
N ILE A 134 10.58 21.10 1.18
CA ILE A 134 9.16 20.95 0.91
C ILE A 134 8.39 22.00 1.74
N ASP A 135 7.54 22.80 1.08
CA ASP A 135 6.63 23.71 1.76
C ASP A 135 5.40 22.92 2.27
N LEU A 136 5.02 23.14 3.54
CA LEU A 136 3.81 22.56 4.14
C LEU A 136 2.53 23.11 3.51
N ARG A 137 2.61 24.26 2.82
CA ARG A 137 1.52 24.81 2.02
C ARG A 137 1.94 24.75 0.55
N PRO A 138 1.47 23.74 -0.22
CA PRO A 138 1.96 23.53 -1.57
C PRO A 138 1.60 24.73 -2.46
N ARG A 139 2.60 25.37 -3.08
CA ARG A 139 2.42 26.52 -3.98
C ARG A 139 2.50 26.13 -5.44
N ASN A 140 3.37 25.17 -5.76
CA ASN A 140 3.61 24.67 -7.09
C ASN A 140 3.08 23.23 -7.17
N ILE A 141 1.98 23.02 -7.90
CA ILE A 141 1.29 21.74 -7.95
C ILE A 141 1.48 21.15 -9.35
N LEU A 142 2.02 19.94 -9.42
CA LEU A 142 2.11 19.18 -10.67
C LEU A 142 0.87 18.29 -10.79
N PHE A 143 0.08 18.52 -11.83
CA PHE A 143 -0.99 17.62 -12.25
C PHE A 143 -0.47 16.67 -13.32
N THR A 144 -0.81 15.39 -13.17
CA THR A 144 -0.34 14.30 -14.04
C THR A 144 -1.38 13.18 -14.07
N GLY A 145 -1.24 12.25 -15.02
CA GLY A 145 -2.23 11.22 -15.27
C GLY A 145 -3.28 11.72 -16.26
N ASP A 146 -4.54 11.36 -16.04
CA ASP A 146 -5.64 11.70 -16.95
C ASP A 146 -6.12 13.14 -16.70
N ILE A 147 -5.38 14.14 -17.17
CA ILE A 147 -5.62 15.55 -16.80
C ILE A 147 -6.75 16.24 -17.56
N ALA A 148 -7.25 15.66 -18.65
CA ALA A 148 -8.29 16.27 -19.49
C ALA A 148 -9.58 16.54 -18.69
N GLU A 149 -10.02 15.58 -17.87
CA GLU A 149 -11.18 15.73 -16.99
C GLU A 149 -10.96 16.72 -15.83
N MET A 150 -9.71 17.10 -15.59
CA MET A 150 -9.36 18.03 -14.54
C MET A 150 -9.18 19.47 -15.04
N SER A 151 -9.43 19.77 -16.32
CA SER A 151 -9.19 21.09 -16.91
C SER A 151 -9.78 22.23 -16.06
N ASP A 152 -11.08 22.14 -15.79
CA ASP A 152 -11.82 23.18 -15.09
C ASP A 152 -11.36 23.30 -13.64
N PHE A 153 -11.03 22.16 -13.02
CA PHE A 153 -10.47 22.10 -11.68
C PHE A 153 -9.08 22.75 -11.61
N MET A 154 -8.21 22.43 -12.58
CA MET A 154 -6.87 23.01 -12.68
C MET A 154 -6.94 24.52 -12.86
N ASP A 155 -7.87 25.00 -13.69
CA ASP A 155 -8.10 26.43 -13.87
C ASP A 155 -8.54 27.11 -12.58
N GLN A 156 -9.41 26.50 -11.78
CA GLN A 156 -9.79 27.01 -10.45
C GLN A 156 -8.59 27.07 -9.49
N VAL A 157 -7.77 26.01 -9.45
CA VAL A 157 -6.57 25.95 -8.62
C VAL A 157 -5.54 26.99 -9.06
N SER A 158 -5.39 27.23 -10.37
CA SER A 158 -4.43 28.18 -10.95
C SER A 158 -4.62 29.62 -10.46
N ARG A 159 -5.82 29.98 -10.00
CA ARG A 159 -6.13 31.30 -9.42
C ARG A 159 -5.40 31.56 -8.10
N THR A 160 -5.03 30.51 -7.37
CA THR A 160 -4.43 30.63 -6.03
C THR A 160 -3.10 29.90 -5.89
N ARG A 161 -2.72 29.08 -6.88
CA ARG A 161 -1.53 28.22 -6.88
C ARG A 161 -0.92 28.19 -8.29
N LYS A 162 0.37 27.85 -8.39
CA LYS A 162 1.03 27.64 -9.68
C LYS A 162 0.78 26.20 -10.13
N VAL A 163 -0.05 26.05 -11.15
CA VAL A 163 -0.29 24.75 -11.81
C VAL A 163 0.85 24.45 -12.78
N LYS A 164 1.34 23.23 -12.73
CA LYS A 164 2.31 22.68 -13.68
C LYS A 164 1.74 21.43 -14.30
N ILE A 165 1.99 21.28 -15.59
CA ILE A 165 1.68 20.11 -16.40
C ILE A 165 2.97 19.74 -17.14
N LYS A 166 3.19 18.45 -17.43
CA LYS A 166 4.25 18.03 -18.34
C LYS A 166 3.83 18.43 -19.76
N ASN A 167 4.14 19.65 -20.17
CA ASN A 167 4.08 20.06 -21.58
C ASN A 167 5.52 20.10 -22.12
N ASP A 168 5.69 19.50 -23.30
CA ASP A 168 6.94 19.33 -24.04
C ASP A 168 7.88 20.54 -23.96
N SER A 169 9.18 20.26 -23.74
CA SER A 169 10.37 21.16 -23.78
C SER A 169 11.15 21.40 -22.46
N ARG A 170 10.61 21.09 -21.28
CA ARG A 170 11.39 21.26 -20.02
C ARG A 170 12.03 19.96 -19.58
N ALA A 171 13.35 19.96 -19.41
CA ALA A 171 14.08 18.88 -18.75
C ALA A 171 13.40 18.53 -17.41
N LEU A 172 13.10 17.25 -17.20
CA LEU A 172 12.39 16.70 -16.03
C LEU A 172 12.89 17.29 -14.69
N GLU A 173 14.19 17.47 -14.56
CA GLU A 173 14.84 18.08 -13.38
C GLU A 173 14.35 19.51 -13.10
N LYS A 174 14.23 20.36 -14.13
CA LYS A 174 13.75 21.74 -14.00
C LYS A 174 12.27 21.77 -13.61
N LEU A 175 11.49 20.82 -14.12
CA LEU A 175 10.07 20.69 -13.79
C LEU A 175 9.91 20.36 -12.30
N ILE A 176 10.51 19.24 -11.86
CA ILE A 176 10.22 18.61 -10.57
C ILE A 176 10.92 19.27 -9.38
N SER A 177 12.09 19.89 -9.57
CA SER A 177 12.86 20.56 -8.50
C SER A 177 12.06 21.66 -7.78
N ASN A 178 11.08 22.25 -8.46
CA ASN A 178 10.23 23.33 -7.95
C ASN A 178 8.77 22.89 -7.73
N VAL A 179 8.48 21.59 -7.57
CA VAL A 179 7.12 21.08 -7.29
C VAL A 179 6.97 20.83 -5.79
N ASP A 180 5.85 21.23 -5.21
CA ASP A 180 5.57 21.08 -3.77
C ASP A 180 4.53 19.97 -3.51
N LEU A 181 3.73 19.62 -4.52
CA LEU A 181 2.70 18.59 -4.47
C LEU A 181 2.55 17.96 -5.86
N ILE A 182 2.42 16.64 -5.92
CA ILE A 182 2.05 15.90 -7.12
C ILE A 182 0.61 15.41 -6.95
N VAL A 183 -0.24 15.71 -7.93
CA VAL A 183 -1.60 15.21 -8.04
C VAL A 183 -1.66 14.25 -9.22
N ALA A 184 -1.82 12.96 -8.94
CA ALA A 184 -1.95 11.92 -9.95
C ALA A 184 -3.41 11.51 -10.10
N ASN A 185 -3.99 11.78 -11.27
CA ASN A 185 -5.38 11.49 -11.57
C ASN A 185 -5.52 10.20 -12.40
N PHE A 186 -6.49 9.38 -12.01
CA PHE A 186 -6.83 8.14 -12.69
C PHE A 186 -8.34 8.10 -12.95
N GLU A 187 -8.70 7.96 -14.23
CA GLU A 187 -10.09 7.89 -14.68
C GLU A 187 -10.75 6.55 -14.30
N LYS A 188 -12.08 6.55 -14.33
CA LYS A 188 -12.90 5.36 -14.05
C LYS A 188 -12.78 4.40 -15.21
N ASN A 189 -12.63 3.11 -14.94
CA ASN A 189 -12.60 2.06 -15.96
C ASN A 189 -11.46 2.18 -16.99
N SER A 190 -10.53 3.13 -16.82
CA SER A 190 -9.29 3.19 -17.58
C SER A 190 -8.19 2.39 -16.86
N GLY A 191 -7.18 1.95 -17.60
CA GLY A 191 -5.94 1.50 -16.98
C GLY A 191 -5.27 2.66 -16.26
N TYR A 192 -4.54 2.39 -15.17
CA TYR A 192 -3.80 3.44 -14.46
C TYR A 192 -2.77 4.08 -15.39
N ASN A 193 -2.93 5.39 -15.64
CA ASN A 193 -2.07 6.16 -16.51
C ASN A 193 -0.58 6.05 -16.11
N LYS A 194 0.25 5.57 -17.05
CA LYS A 194 1.68 5.29 -16.81
C LYS A 194 2.48 6.53 -16.37
N GLU A 195 2.19 7.70 -16.92
CA GLU A 195 2.87 8.94 -16.54
C GLU A 195 2.51 9.35 -15.13
N GLY A 196 1.21 9.29 -14.79
CA GLY A 196 0.73 9.49 -13.43
C GLY A 196 1.51 8.64 -12.42
N VAL A 197 1.62 7.34 -12.67
CA VAL A 197 2.32 6.41 -11.78
C VAL A 197 3.84 6.68 -11.73
N PHE A 198 4.47 7.00 -12.85
CA PHE A 198 5.88 7.39 -12.89
C PHE A 198 6.18 8.62 -12.00
N PHE A 199 5.34 9.66 -12.07
CA PHE A 199 5.50 10.84 -11.22
C PHE A 199 5.21 10.56 -9.74
N MET A 200 4.35 9.60 -9.41
CA MET A 200 4.20 9.14 -8.02
C MET A 200 5.51 8.52 -7.50
N GLY A 201 6.21 7.73 -8.32
CA GLY A 201 7.54 7.19 -8.02
C GLY A 201 8.60 8.27 -7.81
N LEU A 202 8.65 9.27 -8.70
CA LEU A 202 9.51 10.46 -8.51
C LEU A 202 9.20 11.16 -7.18
N GLY A 203 7.91 11.31 -6.85
CA GLY A 203 7.46 11.91 -5.60
C GLY A 203 7.96 11.14 -4.38
N ASN A 204 7.89 9.81 -4.41
CA ASN A 204 8.43 8.95 -3.37
C ASN A 204 9.93 9.18 -3.13
N ALA A 205 10.76 9.11 -4.19
CA ALA A 205 12.21 9.32 -4.10
C ALA A 205 12.58 10.70 -3.56
N LEU A 206 11.88 11.74 -4.03
CA LEU A 206 12.15 13.14 -3.70
C LEU A 206 11.42 13.60 -2.44
N LYS A 207 10.68 12.70 -1.77
CA LYS A 207 9.82 12.98 -0.62
C LYS A 207 8.74 14.05 -0.89
N ILE A 208 8.40 14.29 -2.15
CA ILE A 208 7.33 15.23 -2.50
C ILE A 208 5.99 14.58 -2.14
N PRO A 209 5.09 15.27 -1.42
CA PRO A 209 3.75 14.76 -1.18
C PRO A 209 3.04 14.39 -2.48
N VAL A 210 2.43 13.20 -2.50
CA VAL A 210 1.65 12.68 -3.63
C VAL A 210 0.21 12.52 -3.18
N VAL A 211 -0.73 13.06 -3.96
CA VAL A 211 -2.15 12.81 -3.81
C VAL A 211 -2.62 12.03 -5.03
N SER A 212 -3.26 10.89 -4.78
CA SER A 212 -3.92 10.12 -5.82
C SER A 212 -5.40 10.48 -5.85
N VAL A 213 -5.90 10.80 -7.03
CA VAL A 213 -7.31 11.12 -7.30
C VAL A 213 -7.82 10.01 -8.19
N ASP A 214 -8.62 9.10 -7.64
CA ASP A 214 -8.99 7.86 -8.32
C ASP A 214 -10.52 7.80 -8.46
N SER A 215 -11.01 7.83 -9.70
CA SER A 215 -12.44 7.69 -9.98
C SER A 215 -12.98 6.31 -9.63
N ASN A 216 -12.10 5.32 -9.48
CA ASN A 216 -12.53 3.98 -9.13
C ASN A 216 -12.89 3.93 -7.65
N ARG A 217 -14.09 3.39 -7.34
CA ARG A 217 -14.46 3.02 -5.97
C ARG A 217 -13.48 1.99 -5.39
N VAL A 218 -12.81 1.26 -6.30
CA VAL A 218 -11.89 0.18 -6.03
C VAL A 218 -10.44 0.66 -6.15
N LEU A 219 -9.82 1.09 -5.04
CA LEU A 219 -8.42 1.51 -4.99
C LEU A 219 -7.41 0.43 -5.32
N TYR A 220 -6.51 0.67 -6.27
CA TYR A 220 -5.37 -0.22 -6.48
C TYR A 220 -4.36 -0.13 -5.32
N PRO A 221 -4.10 -1.23 -4.61
CA PRO A 221 -3.33 -1.20 -3.39
C PRO A 221 -1.96 -0.56 -3.41
N PRO A 222 -1.09 -0.89 -4.36
CA PRO A 222 0.26 -0.32 -4.37
C PRO A 222 0.26 1.19 -4.54
N LEU A 223 -0.65 1.76 -5.34
CA LEU A 223 -0.75 3.22 -5.51
C LEU A 223 -1.17 3.92 -4.21
N THR A 224 -2.04 3.29 -3.41
CA THR A 224 -2.37 3.82 -2.06
C THR A 224 -1.17 3.84 -1.12
N GLY A 225 -0.19 2.94 -1.33
CA GLY A 225 1.04 2.94 -0.54
C GLY A 225 2.03 4.03 -0.96
N LEU A 226 1.95 4.52 -2.20
CA LEU A 226 2.76 5.62 -2.73
C LEU A 226 2.18 7.00 -2.40
N ALA A 227 0.86 7.11 -2.31
CA ALA A 227 0.18 8.37 -2.03
C ALA A 227 0.16 8.70 -0.53
N LYS A 228 0.30 9.99 -0.20
CA LYS A 228 0.05 10.53 1.15
C LYS A 228 -1.44 10.66 1.45
N LYS A 229 -2.24 10.90 0.42
CA LYS A 229 -3.70 10.93 0.49
C LYS A 229 -4.28 10.35 -0.77
N THR A 230 -5.45 9.73 -0.65
CA THR A 230 -6.22 9.25 -1.78
C THR A 230 -7.64 9.74 -1.67
N PHE A 231 -8.15 10.35 -2.74
CA PHE A 231 -9.54 10.78 -2.86
C PHE A 231 -10.25 9.92 -3.89
N THR A 232 -11.45 9.46 -3.56
CA THR A 232 -12.24 8.56 -4.40
C THR A 232 -13.70 8.97 -4.47
N GLY A 233 -14.40 8.43 -5.48
CA GLY A 233 -15.82 8.68 -5.68
C GLY A 233 -16.11 10.02 -6.34
N GLU A 234 -17.40 10.36 -6.41
CA GLU A 234 -17.89 11.51 -7.18
C GLU A 234 -17.36 12.85 -6.64
N ASN A 235 -17.24 12.99 -5.31
CA ASN A 235 -16.77 14.22 -4.67
C ASN A 235 -15.22 14.32 -4.57
N ARG A 236 -14.48 13.50 -5.33
CA ARG A 236 -13.00 13.44 -5.21
C ARG A 236 -12.31 14.77 -5.55
N LEU A 237 -12.85 15.53 -6.51
CA LEU A 237 -12.30 16.82 -6.92
C LEU A 237 -12.58 17.92 -5.89
N GLU A 238 -13.77 17.93 -5.28
CA GLU A 238 -14.12 18.84 -4.19
C GLU A 238 -13.22 18.60 -2.97
N ASN A 239 -13.06 17.33 -2.57
CA ASN A 239 -12.17 16.95 -1.47
C ASN A 239 -10.72 17.34 -1.74
N LEU A 240 -10.26 17.20 -2.98
CA LEU A 240 -8.95 17.68 -3.40
C LEU A 240 -8.84 19.20 -3.31
N TYR A 241 -9.88 19.94 -3.71
CA TYR A 241 -9.92 21.40 -3.59
C TYR A 241 -9.72 21.83 -2.14
N ASP A 242 -10.53 21.26 -1.24
CA ASP A 242 -10.47 21.53 0.19
C ASP A 242 -9.10 21.21 0.78
N PHE A 243 -8.50 20.10 0.34
CA PHE A 243 -7.15 19.73 0.75
C PHE A 243 -6.09 20.74 0.29
N ILE A 244 -6.16 21.22 -0.95
CA ILE A 244 -5.23 22.22 -1.49
C ILE A 244 -5.37 23.56 -0.74
N GLN A 245 -6.59 23.92 -0.32
CA GLN A 245 -6.84 25.13 0.45
C GLN A 245 -6.42 24.99 1.92
N ASN A 246 -6.71 23.85 2.55
CA ASN A 246 -6.45 23.62 3.96
C ASN A 246 -5.95 22.18 4.25
N PRO A 247 -4.67 21.87 3.97
CA PRO A 247 -4.12 20.54 4.16
C PRO A 247 -4.21 20.06 5.61
N LYS A 248 -4.06 20.98 6.58
CA LYS A 248 -4.09 20.67 8.02
C LYS A 248 -5.44 20.15 8.50
N LYS A 249 -6.54 20.49 7.82
CA LYS A 249 -7.88 19.95 8.13
C LYS A 249 -7.97 18.44 7.89
N PHE A 250 -7.04 17.90 7.08
CA PHE A 250 -6.94 16.49 6.74
C PHE A 250 -5.82 15.77 7.50
N ASP A 251 -5.00 16.50 8.26
CA ASP A 251 -4.06 15.97 9.24
C ASP A 251 -4.81 15.65 10.53
N LEU A 252 -4.45 14.54 11.17
CA LEU A 252 -5.17 13.95 12.30
C LEU A 252 -5.31 14.94 13.47
N THR A 253 -6.50 14.98 14.09
CA THR A 253 -6.86 15.96 15.13
C THR A 253 -6.00 15.80 16.40
N PRO A 254 -5.98 16.80 17.30
CA PRO A 254 -5.34 16.69 18.61
C PRO A 254 -5.77 15.46 19.43
N GLU A 255 -7.03 14.99 19.30
CA GLU A 255 -7.45 13.71 19.88
C GLU A 255 -6.68 12.52 19.28
N THR A 256 -6.56 12.44 17.96
CA THR A 256 -5.81 11.34 17.33
C THR A 256 -4.32 11.40 17.65
N LEU A 257 -3.74 12.60 17.81
CA LEU A 257 -2.35 12.76 18.28
C LEU A 257 -2.16 12.26 19.71
N THR A 258 -3.18 12.40 20.56
CA THR A 258 -3.19 11.84 21.93
C THR A 258 -3.24 10.31 21.90
N GLN A 259 -4.02 9.74 20.98
CA GLN A 259 -4.09 8.29 20.77
C GLN A 259 -2.77 7.73 20.22
N ILE A 260 -2.09 8.44 19.32
CA ILE A 260 -0.75 8.06 18.82
C ILE A 260 0.30 8.13 19.93
N LYS A 261 0.20 9.07 20.88
CA LYS A 261 1.10 9.14 22.05
C LYS A 261 0.94 7.92 22.98
N ILE A 262 -0.28 7.43 23.16
CA ILE A 262 -0.55 6.21 23.93
C ILE A 262 0.10 4.99 23.23
N ALA A 263 -0.08 4.87 21.92
CA ALA A 263 0.53 3.81 21.12
C ALA A 263 2.08 3.87 21.11
N LYS A 264 2.67 5.08 21.12
CA LYS A 264 4.13 5.29 21.25
C LYS A 264 4.68 4.88 22.61
N LYS A 265 3.92 5.08 23.69
CA LYS A 265 4.29 4.64 25.04
C LYS A 265 4.37 3.11 25.09
N MET A 266 3.41 2.41 24.48
CA MET A 266 3.38 0.94 24.40
C MET A 266 4.56 0.35 23.61
N SER A 267 5.04 1.03 22.58
CA SER A 267 6.19 0.59 21.78
C SER A 267 7.54 0.80 22.47
N LYS A 268 7.71 1.88 23.25
CA LYS A 268 8.95 2.17 23.97
C LYS A 268 9.24 1.21 25.12
N GLU A 269 8.22 0.54 25.65
CA GLU A 269 8.35 -0.39 26.77
C GLU A 269 8.80 -1.81 26.32
N ASN A 270 9.05 -2.04 25.02
CA ASN A 270 9.60 -3.30 24.48
C ASN A 270 8.83 -4.57 24.91
N LEU A 271 7.52 -4.45 25.13
CA LEU A 271 6.63 -5.55 25.48
C LEU A 271 6.19 -6.32 24.23
N PHE A 272 7.15 -6.83 23.45
CA PHE A 272 6.87 -7.67 22.30
C PHE A 272 7.10 -9.14 22.64
N TYR A 273 5.99 -9.87 22.61
CA TYR A 273 5.87 -11.29 22.92
C TYR A 273 6.51 -12.15 21.82
N ASN A 274 7.22 -13.18 22.27
CA ASN A 274 7.90 -14.19 21.47
C ASN A 274 6.88 -15.25 20.96
N PRO A 275 6.83 -15.62 19.67
CA PRO A 275 5.78 -16.49 19.09
C PRO A 275 5.77 -17.96 19.57
N SER A 276 6.58 -18.35 20.55
CA SER A 276 6.92 -19.75 20.78
C SER A 276 6.04 -20.51 21.79
N LYS A 277 4.95 -19.94 22.33
CA LYS A 277 4.06 -20.69 23.24
C LYS A 277 2.60 -20.28 23.10
N THR A 278 1.83 -21.08 22.34
CA THR A 278 0.53 -21.67 22.72
C THR A 278 -0.09 -22.43 21.53
N SER A 279 0.47 -23.59 21.20
CA SER A 279 -0.25 -24.64 20.49
C SER A 279 -1.14 -25.39 21.50
N THR A 280 -2.39 -24.97 21.65
CA THR A 280 -3.37 -25.75 22.44
C THR A 280 -4.50 -26.21 21.54
N THR A 281 -4.70 -27.52 21.46
CA THR A 281 -5.69 -28.25 20.65
C THR A 281 -7.11 -28.25 21.26
N ASN A 282 -7.35 -27.46 22.30
CA ASN A 282 -8.62 -27.47 23.02
C ASN A 282 -9.74 -26.79 22.22
N GLU A 283 -10.96 -27.31 22.39
CA GLU A 283 -12.16 -26.77 21.78
C GLU A 283 -12.49 -25.38 22.37
N CYS A 284 -12.73 -24.36 21.53
CA CYS A 284 -13.13 -23.02 21.96
C CYS A 284 -14.55 -23.09 22.53
N LYS A 285 -14.77 -22.81 23.82
CA LYS A 285 -16.08 -22.97 24.49
C LYS A 285 -16.69 -21.64 24.88
N ASN A 286 -15.92 -20.71 25.44
CA ASN A 286 -16.40 -19.44 25.96
C ASN A 286 -16.10 -18.31 24.98
N ILE A 287 -17.13 -17.72 24.38
CA ILE A 287 -16.99 -16.70 23.35
C ILE A 287 -17.60 -15.40 23.88
N TYR A 288 -16.83 -14.33 23.95
CA TYR A 288 -17.35 -12.99 24.21
C TYR A 288 -17.77 -12.33 22.89
N PHE A 289 -19.01 -11.85 22.79
CA PHE A 289 -19.52 -11.17 21.59
C PHE A 289 -19.80 -9.69 21.87
N SER A 290 -19.23 -8.78 21.06
CA SER A 290 -19.35 -7.32 21.27
C SER A 290 -20.54 -6.66 20.53
N GLY A 291 -21.52 -7.44 20.07
CA GLY A 291 -22.71 -6.93 19.38
C GLY A 291 -23.86 -6.53 20.33
N SER A 292 -24.99 -6.13 19.77
CA SER A 292 -26.18 -5.74 20.54
C SER A 292 -26.81 -6.92 21.28
N SER A 293 -27.63 -6.64 22.30
CA SER A 293 -28.30 -7.67 23.10
C SER A 293 -29.16 -8.63 22.26
N ASN A 294 -29.82 -8.13 21.21
CA ASN A 294 -30.62 -8.94 20.30
C ASN A 294 -29.76 -9.94 19.52
N GLU A 295 -28.56 -9.55 19.12
CA GLU A 295 -27.63 -10.40 18.38
C GLU A 295 -26.94 -11.42 19.29
N ILE A 296 -26.61 -11.01 20.52
CA ILE A 296 -26.13 -11.92 21.56
C ILE A 296 -27.17 -13.02 21.81
N ASN A 297 -28.46 -12.66 21.94
CA ASN A 297 -29.53 -13.62 22.16
C ASN A 297 -29.73 -14.54 20.96
N TYR A 298 -29.70 -13.98 19.75
CA TYR A 298 -29.76 -14.77 18.51
C TYR A 298 -28.63 -15.82 18.47
N LEU A 299 -27.38 -15.45 18.75
CA LEU A 299 -26.26 -16.39 18.74
C LEU A 299 -26.38 -17.45 19.84
N LYS A 300 -26.88 -17.09 21.03
CA LYS A 300 -27.15 -18.05 22.12
C LYS A 300 -28.17 -19.11 21.74
N GLU A 301 -29.21 -18.72 21.01
CA GLU A 301 -30.30 -19.62 20.60
C GLU A 301 -29.92 -20.54 19.44
N ASN A 302 -28.87 -20.21 18.69
CA ASN A 302 -28.56 -20.83 17.39
C ASN A 302 -27.19 -21.52 17.31
N LEU A 303 -26.36 -21.45 18.35
CA LEU A 303 -25.09 -22.17 18.42
C LEU A 303 -25.24 -23.52 19.13
N ASN A 304 -24.37 -24.47 18.82
CA ASN A 304 -24.34 -25.76 19.52
C ASN A 304 -24.16 -25.55 21.04
N SER A 305 -24.89 -26.34 21.84
CA SER A 305 -24.90 -26.33 23.31
C SER A 305 -23.52 -26.39 24.01
N SER A 306 -22.46 -26.77 23.30
CA SER A 306 -21.08 -26.76 23.81
C SER A 306 -20.42 -25.38 23.82
N LYS A 307 -21.00 -24.37 23.14
CA LYS A 307 -20.50 -22.99 23.07
C LYS A 307 -21.32 -22.07 23.98
N VAL A 308 -20.63 -21.20 24.73
CA VAL A 308 -21.23 -20.24 25.64
C VAL A 308 -20.93 -18.83 25.14
N ILE A 309 -21.97 -18.07 24.78
CA ILE A 309 -21.83 -16.63 24.46
C ILE A 309 -21.92 -15.79 25.74
N GLN A 310 -20.82 -15.11 26.06
CA GLN A 310 -20.69 -14.22 27.21
C GLN A 310 -21.02 -12.79 26.82
N SER A 311 -21.73 -12.07 27.69
CA SER A 311 -22.03 -10.64 27.55
C SER A 311 -20.93 -9.73 28.09
N TYR A 312 -19.92 -10.29 28.77
CA TYR A 312 -18.76 -9.57 29.29
C TYR A 312 -17.49 -10.42 29.14
N PHE A 313 -16.37 -9.75 28.86
CA PHE A 313 -15.05 -10.36 28.79
C PHE A 313 -14.57 -10.76 30.19
N ASN A 314 -14.01 -11.95 30.35
CA ASN A 314 -13.41 -12.41 31.61
C ASN A 314 -12.29 -13.45 31.37
N ASN A 315 -11.67 -13.93 32.45
CA ASN A 315 -10.52 -14.84 32.36
C ASN A 315 -10.84 -16.23 31.81
N SER A 316 -12.13 -16.59 31.69
CA SER A 316 -12.56 -17.83 31.06
C SER A 316 -12.86 -17.68 29.56
N THR A 317 -12.78 -16.47 29.01
CA THR A 317 -13.04 -16.21 27.58
C THR A 317 -11.96 -16.85 26.71
N ASP A 318 -12.37 -17.75 25.80
CA ASP A 318 -11.50 -18.44 24.85
C ASP A 318 -11.36 -17.71 23.51
N LEU A 319 -12.36 -16.89 23.15
CA LEU A 319 -12.39 -16.12 21.90
C LEU A 319 -13.22 -14.85 22.08
N VAL A 320 -12.73 -13.74 21.54
CA VAL A 320 -13.51 -12.50 21.38
C VAL A 320 -14.00 -12.41 19.95
N VAL A 321 -15.31 -12.30 19.75
CA VAL A 321 -15.92 -12.00 18.45
C VAL A 321 -16.43 -10.57 18.51
N ALA A 322 -15.71 -9.66 17.87
CA ALA A 322 -16.03 -8.24 17.91
C ALA A 322 -16.73 -7.81 16.62
N LYS A 323 -17.94 -7.27 16.78
CA LYS A 323 -18.71 -6.67 15.68
C LYS A 323 -18.27 -5.22 15.49
N PHE A 324 -17.88 -4.89 14.26
CA PHE A 324 -17.34 -3.61 13.85
C PHE A 324 -18.29 -2.97 12.84
N ASN A 325 -18.79 -1.78 13.17
CA ASN A 325 -19.49 -0.92 12.22
C ASN A 325 -18.64 0.35 12.02
N ARG A 326 -18.67 0.94 10.82
CA ARG A 326 -17.78 2.05 10.42
C ARG A 326 -17.94 3.30 11.28
N ASP A 327 -19.11 3.44 11.91
CA ASP A 327 -19.43 4.51 12.86
C ASP A 327 -18.88 4.23 14.28
N VAL A 328 -18.18 3.11 14.48
CA VAL A 328 -17.78 2.56 15.79
C VAL A 328 -16.28 2.76 16.06
N TYR A 329 -15.70 3.86 15.59
CA TYR A 329 -14.53 4.43 16.28
C TYR A 329 -14.91 4.97 17.69
N GLU A 330 -16.21 4.95 18.03
CA GLU A 330 -16.79 5.55 19.22
C GLU A 330 -17.19 4.56 20.34
N ASN A 331 -17.23 3.25 20.11
CA ASN A 331 -17.62 2.31 21.18
C ASN A 331 -16.41 1.88 22.03
N PHE A 332 -16.19 2.63 23.10
CA PHE A 332 -15.17 2.41 24.12
C PHE A 332 -15.15 0.97 24.66
N GLU A 333 -16.31 0.32 24.81
CA GLU A 333 -16.38 -1.04 25.37
C GLU A 333 -15.86 -2.10 24.37
N THR A 334 -16.05 -1.90 23.06
CA THR A 334 -15.46 -2.79 22.04
C THR A 334 -13.93 -2.71 22.06
N LEU A 335 -13.37 -1.48 22.11
CA LEU A 335 -11.92 -1.28 22.16
C LEU A 335 -11.30 -1.78 23.46
N LYS A 336 -11.98 -1.59 24.59
CA LYS A 336 -11.57 -2.08 25.91
C LYS A 336 -11.58 -3.61 25.97
N SER A 337 -12.58 -4.26 25.38
CA SER A 337 -12.62 -5.72 25.28
C SER A 337 -11.51 -6.28 24.40
N LEU A 338 -11.17 -5.59 23.31
CA LEU A 338 -10.01 -5.94 22.48
C LEU A 338 -8.67 -5.76 23.24
N TYR A 339 -8.54 -4.71 24.04
CA TYR A 339 -7.38 -4.50 24.90
C TYR A 339 -7.26 -5.56 26.00
N ASN A 340 -8.37 -5.93 26.63
CA ASN A 340 -8.40 -6.98 27.64
C ASN A 340 -8.10 -8.36 27.04
N ALA A 341 -8.63 -8.66 25.85
CA ALA A 341 -8.28 -9.86 25.11
C ALA A 341 -6.77 -9.95 24.83
N TYR A 342 -6.16 -8.83 24.42
CA TYR A 342 -4.72 -8.73 24.25
C TYR A 342 -3.94 -8.99 25.54
N GLN A 343 -4.29 -8.33 26.65
CA GLN A 343 -3.63 -8.54 27.95
C GLN A 343 -3.66 -10.01 28.39
N ASN A 344 -4.75 -10.70 28.07
CA ASN A 344 -4.97 -12.09 28.47
C ASN A 344 -4.64 -13.11 27.36
N LYS A 345 -4.06 -12.67 26.23
CA LYS A 345 -3.72 -13.51 25.06
C LYS A 345 -4.89 -14.33 24.52
N VAL A 346 -6.08 -13.76 24.59
CA VAL A 346 -7.31 -14.35 24.05
C VAL A 346 -7.41 -13.98 22.57
N PRO A 347 -7.62 -14.95 21.67
CA PRO A 347 -7.81 -14.69 20.24
C PRO A 347 -9.01 -13.79 19.93
N VAL A 348 -8.96 -13.11 18.78
CA VAL A 348 -10.00 -12.16 18.34
C VAL A 348 -10.44 -12.45 16.90
N LEU A 349 -11.75 -12.57 16.69
CA LEU A 349 -12.43 -12.59 15.39
C LEU A 349 -13.20 -11.27 15.18
N LEU A 350 -13.15 -10.69 13.97
CA LEU A 350 -13.83 -9.44 13.64
C LEU A 350 -14.95 -9.66 12.62
N LEU A 351 -16.16 -9.18 12.93
CA LEU A 351 -17.30 -9.14 12.00
C LEU A 351 -17.50 -7.70 11.52
N ILE A 352 -17.57 -7.43 10.23
CA ILE A 352 -17.57 -6.07 9.68
C ILE A 352 -18.87 -5.80 8.91
N GLU A 353 -19.79 -5.04 9.48
CA GLU A 353 -21.04 -4.67 8.79
C GLU A 353 -20.81 -3.54 7.78
N ASN A 354 -20.38 -3.91 6.57
CA ASN A 354 -20.62 -3.17 5.33
C ASN A 354 -20.12 -3.97 4.11
N GLU A 355 -20.90 -4.01 3.02
CA GLU A 355 -20.45 -4.56 1.72
C GLU A 355 -19.26 -3.79 1.14
N THR A 356 -19.07 -2.54 1.58
CA THR A 356 -17.82 -1.81 1.39
C THR A 356 -16.88 -2.13 2.54
N ILE A 357 -16.20 -3.28 2.44
CA ILE A 357 -15.01 -3.50 3.27
C ILE A 357 -14.05 -2.34 3.00
N ASP A 358 -13.71 -1.57 4.05
CA ASP A 358 -12.57 -0.68 3.96
C ASP A 358 -11.36 -1.54 3.56
N ARG A 359 -10.80 -1.27 2.38
CA ARG A 359 -9.70 -2.05 1.77
C ARG A 359 -8.49 -2.19 2.70
N LYS A 360 -8.38 -1.32 3.70
CA LYS A 360 -7.35 -1.41 4.76
C LYS A 360 -7.57 -2.59 5.71
N ILE A 361 -8.83 -2.97 5.96
CA ILE A 361 -9.18 -4.09 6.86
C ILE A 361 -9.18 -5.43 6.09
N ALA A 362 -9.69 -5.47 4.85
CA ALA A 362 -9.62 -6.66 3.99
C ALA A 362 -8.19 -7.17 3.72
N ARG A 363 -7.19 -6.28 3.73
CA ARG A 363 -5.77 -6.61 3.52
C ARG A 363 -5.11 -7.34 4.69
N LEU A 364 -5.76 -7.38 5.85
CA LEU A 364 -5.14 -7.83 7.09
C LEU A 364 -5.76 -9.13 7.64
N SER A 365 -6.80 -9.69 7.00
CA SER A 365 -7.43 -10.96 7.36
C SER A 365 -7.30 -11.98 6.24
N ARG A 366 -6.96 -13.24 6.54
CA ARG A 366 -6.87 -14.31 5.52
C ARG A 366 -8.21 -14.58 4.80
N ARG A 367 -9.37 -14.28 5.42
CA ARG A 367 -10.68 -14.10 4.76
C ARG A 367 -11.60 -13.15 5.57
N PRO A 368 -12.12 -12.04 5.01
CA PRO A 368 -13.22 -11.30 5.62
C PRO A 368 -14.56 -11.96 5.28
N LEU A 369 -15.40 -12.23 6.29
CA LEU A 369 -16.83 -12.50 6.07
C LEU A 369 -17.53 -11.16 5.85
N ALA A 370 -17.98 -10.88 4.63
CA ALA A 370 -18.64 -9.63 4.24
C ALA A 370 -19.99 -9.91 3.56
N GLY A 371 -21.03 -9.16 3.93
CA GLY A 371 -22.37 -9.26 3.35
C GLY A 371 -23.49 -8.78 4.29
N THR A 372 -24.65 -8.47 3.72
CA THR A 372 -25.90 -8.28 4.49
C THR A 372 -26.37 -9.65 5.01
N GLY A 373 -26.70 -9.78 6.31
CA GLY A 373 -27.10 -11.05 6.94
C GLY A 373 -25.97 -11.85 7.63
N MET A 374 -25.03 -11.19 8.31
CA MET A 374 -23.80 -11.77 8.88
C MET A 374 -23.96 -12.83 9.99
N LEU A 375 -25.12 -12.93 10.61
CA LEU A 375 -25.32 -13.80 11.76
C LEU A 375 -25.35 -15.29 11.38
N GLU A 376 -25.89 -15.65 10.21
CA GLU A 376 -25.92 -17.05 9.74
C GLU A 376 -24.51 -17.55 9.32
N PRO A 377 -23.70 -16.80 8.53
CA PRO A 377 -22.32 -17.18 8.27
C PRO A 377 -21.43 -17.21 9.52
N ALA A 378 -21.63 -16.29 10.47
CA ALA A 378 -20.91 -16.31 11.75
C ALA A 378 -21.29 -17.54 12.58
N LYS A 379 -22.57 -17.90 12.63
CA LYS A 379 -23.06 -19.13 13.27
C LYS A 379 -22.48 -20.39 12.62
N GLU A 380 -22.49 -20.49 11.29
CA GLU A 380 -21.92 -21.62 10.55
C GLU A 380 -20.41 -21.77 10.84
N TYR A 381 -19.67 -20.65 10.84
CA TYR A 381 -18.25 -20.62 11.17
C TYR A 381 -17.98 -21.04 12.64
N LEU A 382 -18.71 -20.47 13.60
CA LEU A 382 -18.55 -20.74 15.03
C LEU A 382 -18.94 -22.18 15.42
N ASN A 383 -19.93 -22.77 14.75
CA ASN A 383 -20.32 -24.18 14.95
C ASN A 383 -19.24 -25.16 14.48
N ASN A 384 -18.40 -24.77 13.53
CA ASN A 384 -17.36 -25.62 12.93
C ASN A 384 -15.93 -25.28 13.41
N LEU A 385 -15.79 -24.30 14.32
CA LEU A 385 -14.50 -23.74 14.74
C LEU A 385 -13.68 -24.69 15.62
N LYS A 386 -12.44 -24.99 15.20
CA LYS A 386 -11.39 -25.66 16.01
C LYS A 386 -10.20 -24.71 16.20
N SER A 387 -9.60 -24.68 17.40
CA SER A 387 -8.57 -23.74 17.87
C SER A 387 -7.42 -23.48 16.86
N GLN A 388 -6.97 -24.51 16.13
CA GLN A 388 -5.83 -24.39 15.22
C GLN A 388 -6.07 -23.40 14.05
N HIS A 389 -7.33 -23.18 13.65
CA HIS A 389 -7.67 -22.23 12.58
C HIS A 389 -7.63 -20.76 13.05
N ILE A 390 -7.74 -20.51 14.35
CA ILE A 390 -7.82 -19.16 14.91
C ILE A 390 -6.43 -18.49 14.94
N ASN A 391 -5.38 -19.25 15.23
CA ASN A 391 -3.99 -18.75 15.24
C ASN A 391 -3.48 -18.36 13.86
N ASP A 392 -4.00 -18.99 12.81
CA ASP A 392 -3.67 -18.67 11.42
C ASP A 392 -4.38 -17.42 10.89
N GLU A 393 -5.45 -16.98 11.55
CA GLU A 393 -6.35 -15.93 11.04
C GLU A 393 -6.35 -14.64 11.87
N ALA A 394 -5.86 -14.67 13.12
CA ALA A 394 -5.86 -13.51 14.01
C ALA A 394 -4.52 -12.73 14.00
N LEU A 395 -4.31 -11.81 13.05
CA LEU A 395 -3.20 -10.85 13.12
C LEU A 395 -3.47 -9.50 12.43
N VAL A 396 -4.50 -8.78 12.89
CA VAL A 396 -4.84 -7.46 12.32
C VAL A 396 -4.19 -6.29 13.08
N TYR A 397 -4.01 -6.41 14.40
CA TYR A 397 -3.65 -5.24 15.23
C TYR A 397 -2.14 -4.98 15.36
N TYR A 398 -1.29 -5.99 15.19
CA TYR A 398 0.17 -5.85 15.29
C TYR A 398 0.73 -4.91 14.20
N ASN A 399 0.26 -5.08 12.97
CA ASN A 399 0.72 -4.29 11.82
C ASN A 399 0.09 -2.88 11.74
N ILE A 400 -1.04 -2.66 12.44
CA ILE A 400 -1.62 -1.31 12.58
C ILE A 400 -0.75 -0.49 13.54
N MET A 401 -0.26 -1.08 14.63
CA MET A 401 0.56 -0.41 15.63
C MET A 401 1.95 -0.02 15.13
N GLU A 402 2.58 -0.85 14.29
CA GLU A 402 3.90 -0.55 13.72
C GLU A 402 3.85 0.63 12.71
N LYS A 403 2.72 0.76 12.00
CA LYS A 403 2.51 1.78 10.96
C LYS A 403 2.36 3.21 11.48
N PHE A 404 2.11 3.39 12.78
CA PHE A 404 2.00 4.70 13.43
C PHE A 404 3.27 5.14 14.19
N ASN A 405 4.33 4.32 14.15
CA ASN A 405 5.56 4.55 14.92
C ASN A 405 6.84 4.79 14.12
N ASN A 406 6.78 4.91 12.79
CA ASN A 406 7.91 5.42 11.97
C ASN A 406 7.54 6.68 11.20
#